data_AF-T0Y2D7-F1
#
_entry.id   AF-T0Y2D7-F1
#
_cell.length_a   1.000
_cell.length_b   1.000
_cell.length_c   1.000
_cell.angle_alpha   90.00
_cell.angle_beta   90.00
_cell.angle_gamma   90.00
#
_symmetry.space_group_name_H-M   'P 1'
#
loop_
_entity.id
_entity.type
_entity.pdbx_description
1 polymer ?
#
loop_
_entity_poly.entity_id
_entity_poly.type
_entity_poly.pdbx_seq_one_letter_code
_entity_poly.pdbx_strand_id
1 'polypeptide(L)'
;KLRIRVTGDRRTGRLLGAQILGHWRSEVSKRIDVFAAALFHGMCVEDLNDLDLSYTPPFSSPWDPVQMGAQAWMSAVKTGADKSFTADRPTNLEKGTQHESP
;
A
#
# COMPACT_ATOMS: atom_id res chain seq x y z
N LYS A 1 -2.16 12.77 -0.85
CA LYS A 1 -2.50 11.83 0.23
C LYS A 1 -3.19 10.60 -0.36
N LEU A 2 -2.73 9.40 -0.02
CA LEU A 2 -3.26 8.13 -0.50
C LEU A 2 -3.94 7.42 0.69
N ARG A 3 -5.19 7.00 0.56
CA ARG A 3 -5.94 6.28 1.59
C ARG A 3 -6.19 4.86 1.12
N ILE A 4 -5.89 3.90 2.00
CA ILE A 4 -6.07 2.48 1.73
C ILE A 4 -6.89 1.88 2.86
N ARG A 5 -7.92 1.12 2.49
CA ARG A 5 -8.70 0.29 3.41
C ARG A 5 -8.67 -1.13 2.90
N VAL A 6 -8.15 -2.04 3.71
CA VAL A 6 -8.17 -3.48 3.45
C VAL A 6 -9.35 -4.10 4.19
N THR A 7 -10.06 -5.00 3.54
CA THR A 7 -11.14 -5.80 4.12
C THR A 7 -10.73 -7.26 4.05
N GLY A 8 -10.70 -7.92 5.20
CA GLY A 8 -10.34 -9.33 5.32
C GLY A 8 -11.26 -10.05 6.30
N ASP A 9 -11.37 -11.36 6.14
CA ASP A 9 -12.03 -12.23 7.11
C ASP A 9 -11.16 -12.30 8.39
N ARG A 10 -11.72 -11.85 9.52
CA ARG A 10 -10.98 -11.80 10.79
C ARG A 10 -10.66 -13.18 11.38
N ARG A 11 -11.39 -14.23 10.97
CA ARG A 11 -11.19 -15.60 11.47
C ARG A 11 -10.17 -16.35 10.62
N THR A 12 -10.23 -16.18 9.29
CA THR A 12 -9.38 -16.94 8.36
C THR A 12 -8.18 -16.15 7.83
N GLY A 13 -8.18 -14.83 7.96
CA GLY A 13 -7.17 -13.96 7.37
C GLY A 13 -7.38 -13.67 5.89
N ARG A 14 -8.36 -14.30 5.24
CA ARG A 14 -8.58 -14.20 3.79
C ARG A 14 -8.82 -12.76 3.36
N LEU A 15 -8.12 -12.30 2.32
CA LEU A 15 -8.37 -11.01 1.70
C LEU A 15 -9.75 -11.04 0.99
N LEU A 16 -10.64 -10.12 1.36
CA LEU A 16 -11.98 -10.01 0.79
C LEU A 16 -12.13 -8.79 -0.13
N GLY A 17 -11.26 -7.79 0.03
CA GLY A 17 -11.22 -6.64 -0.85
C GLY A 17 -10.29 -5.54 -0.35
N ALA A 18 -10.05 -4.56 -1.20
CA ALA A 18 -9.34 -3.35 -0.85
C ALA A 18 -9.96 -2.13 -1.55
N GLN A 19 -9.87 -0.98 -0.90
CA GLN A 19 -10.26 0.31 -1.45
C GLN A 19 -9.05 1.23 -1.41
N ILE A 20 -8.78 1.89 -2.53
CA ILE A 20 -7.70 2.86 -2.64
C ILE A 20 -8.27 4.17 -3.18
N LEU A 21 -8.06 5.25 -2.45
CA LEU A 21 -8.49 6.60 -2.81
C LEU A 21 -7.28 7.51 -2.77
N GLY A 22 -7.03 8.25 -3.83
CA GLY A 22 -5.87 9.14 -3.91
C GLY A 22 -6.03 10.20 -4.99
N HIS A 23 -5.16 11.20 -4.94
CA HIS A 23 -5.04 12.16 -6.03
C HIS A 23 -4.52 11.45 -7.30
N TRP A 24 -4.77 12.00 -8.49
CA TRP A 24 -4.38 11.37 -9.76
C TRP A 24 -2.87 11.08 -9.86
N ARG A 25 -2.03 11.83 -9.13
CA ARG A 25 -0.56 11.63 -9.01
C ARG A 25 -0.12 10.61 -7.97
N SER A 26 -1.06 9.91 -7.33
CA SER A 26 -0.77 8.96 -6.24
C SER A 26 -0.67 7.51 -6.74
N GLU A 27 -0.52 7.28 -8.05
CA GLU A 27 -0.29 5.96 -8.65
C GLU A 27 -1.25 4.89 -8.11
N VAL A 28 -2.55 5.22 -8.02
CA VAL A 28 -3.59 4.33 -7.47
C VAL A 28 -3.73 3.06 -8.30
N SER A 29 -3.69 3.21 -9.63
CA SER A 29 -3.81 2.11 -10.59
C SER A 29 -2.72 1.04 -10.37
N LYS A 30 -1.46 1.43 -10.21
CA LYS A 30 -0.36 0.47 -9.96
C LYS A 30 -0.60 -0.39 -8.72
N ARG A 31 -1.23 0.16 -7.69
CA ARG A 31 -1.44 -0.51 -6.40
C ARG A 31 -2.70 -1.37 -6.38
N ILE A 32 -3.74 -0.96 -7.10
CA ILE A 32 -4.98 -1.73 -7.12
C ILE A 32 -4.78 -3.08 -7.84
N ASP A 33 -3.89 -3.13 -8.82
CA ASP A 33 -3.56 -4.37 -9.55
C ASP A 33 -2.94 -5.44 -8.64
N VAL A 34 -2.16 -5.04 -7.63
CA VAL A 34 -1.61 -5.97 -6.61
C VAL A 34 -2.74 -6.62 -5.81
N PHE A 35 -3.71 -5.83 -5.35
CA PHE A 35 -4.88 -6.38 -4.64
C PHE A 35 -5.77 -7.23 -5.54
N ALA A 36 -5.93 -6.85 -6.82
CA ALA A 36 -6.68 -7.64 -7.78
C ALA A 36 -6.05 -9.02 -8.00
N ALA A 37 -4.72 -9.08 -8.18
CA ALA A 37 -3.98 -10.33 -8.28
C ALA A 37 -4.10 -11.17 -6.99
N ALA A 38 -3.94 -10.55 -5.82
CA ALA A 38 -4.05 -11.25 -4.54
C ALA A 38 -5.46 -11.84 -4.31
N LEU A 39 -6.51 -11.10 -4.68
CA LEU A 39 -7.89 -11.58 -4.64
C LEU A 39 -8.10 -12.75 -5.60
N PHE A 40 -7.56 -12.66 -6.82
CA PHE A 40 -7.64 -13.73 -7.82
C PHE A 40 -7.00 -15.02 -7.33
N HIS A 41 -5.86 -14.92 -6.63
CA HIS A 41 -5.17 -16.06 -6.03
C HIS A 41 -5.72 -16.50 -4.66
N GLY A 42 -6.73 -15.81 -4.13
CA GLY A 42 -7.36 -16.16 -2.86
C GLY A 42 -6.45 -15.99 -1.64
N MET A 43 -5.47 -15.08 -1.72
CA MET A 43 -4.46 -14.85 -0.68
C MET A 43 -5.06 -14.36 0.64
N CYS A 44 -4.35 -14.59 1.72
CA CYS A 44 -4.57 -13.94 3.02
C CYS A 44 -3.99 -12.52 3.01
N VAL A 45 -4.46 -11.67 3.95
CA VAL A 45 -3.95 -10.31 4.11
C VAL A 45 -2.48 -10.30 4.53
N GLU A 46 -2.04 -11.30 5.30
CA GLU A 46 -0.65 -11.41 5.76
C GLU A 46 0.32 -11.68 4.61
N ASP A 47 -0.07 -12.52 3.64
CA ASP A 47 0.72 -12.89 2.45
C ASP A 47 1.12 -11.66 1.62
N LEU A 48 0.37 -10.55 1.70
CA LEU A 48 0.72 -9.30 1.03
C LEU A 48 2.05 -8.70 1.53
N ASN A 49 2.47 -9.01 2.75
CA ASN A 49 3.74 -8.54 3.30
C ASN A 49 4.94 -9.27 2.69
N ASP A 50 4.73 -10.48 2.18
CA ASP A 50 5.79 -11.32 1.60
C ASP A 50 5.96 -11.07 0.09
N LEU A 51 5.08 -10.27 -0.52
CA LEU A 51 5.21 -9.88 -1.92
C LEU A 51 6.42 -8.96 -2.11
N ASP A 52 7.35 -9.37 -2.98
CA ASP A 52 8.47 -8.54 -3.42
C ASP A 52 8.00 -7.53 -4.47
N LEU A 53 7.49 -6.41 -3.97
CA LEU A 53 6.97 -5.32 -4.80
C LEU A 53 8.11 -4.39 -5.21
N SER A 54 8.16 -4.08 -6.50
CA SER A 54 9.20 -3.20 -7.04
C SER A 54 9.20 -1.85 -6.35
N TYR A 55 10.35 -1.50 -5.76
CA TYR A 55 10.61 -0.21 -5.14
C TYR A 55 11.51 0.65 -6.05
N THR A 56 11.17 1.92 -6.20
CA THR A 56 12.02 2.89 -6.91
C THR A 56 12.12 4.19 -6.10
N PRO A 57 13.30 4.56 -5.57
CA PRO A 57 13.48 5.66 -4.62
C PRO A 57 12.83 7.02 -5.00
N PRO A 58 12.86 7.49 -6.26
CA PRO A 58 12.19 8.74 -6.62
C PRO A 58 10.65 8.68 -6.60
N PHE A 59 10.04 7.49 -6.54
CA PHE A 59 8.60 7.30 -6.76
C PHE A 59 7.85 6.57 -5.63
N SER A 60 8.54 5.85 -4.74
CA SER A 60 7.91 5.06 -3.67
C SER A 60 8.63 5.17 -2.33
N SER A 61 7.93 4.82 -1.25
CA SER A 61 8.50 4.55 0.08
C SER A 61 9.10 3.14 0.10
N PRO A 62 10.14 2.85 0.93
CA PRO A 62 10.72 1.50 1.04
C PRO A 62 9.69 0.42 1.34
N TRP A 63 8.64 0.78 2.09
CA TRP A 63 7.45 -0.03 2.25
C TRP A 63 6.38 0.44 1.26
N ASP A 64 5.91 -0.47 0.40
CA ASP A 64 4.81 -0.13 -0.52
C ASP A 64 3.51 0.11 0.28
N PRO A 65 2.68 1.09 -0.10
CA PRO A 65 1.40 1.33 0.56
C PRO A 65 0.47 0.12 0.68
N VAL A 66 0.57 -0.88 -0.21
CA VAL A 66 -0.14 -2.16 -0.08
C VAL A 66 0.29 -2.88 1.20
N GLN A 67 1.60 -3.05 1.42
CA GLN A 67 2.16 -3.69 2.62
C GLN A 67 1.81 -2.90 3.89
N MET A 68 1.88 -1.57 3.83
CA MET A 68 1.45 -0.73 4.96
C MET A 68 -0.04 -0.90 5.28
N GLY A 69 -0.89 -1.04 4.26
CA GLY A 69 -2.32 -1.33 4.41
C GLY A 69 -2.59 -2.69 5.06
N ALA A 70 -1.81 -3.72 4.69
CA ALA A 70 -1.87 -5.05 5.30
C ALA A 70 -1.46 -5.01 6.79
N GLN A 71 -0.32 -4.38 7.11
CA GLN A 71 0.13 -4.21 8.49
C GLN A 71 -0.87 -3.45 9.36
N ALA A 72 -1.50 -2.41 8.80
CA ALA A 72 -2.55 -1.65 9.49
C ALA A 72 -3.77 -2.52 9.80
N TRP A 73 -4.23 -3.34 8.84
CA TRP A 73 -5.33 -4.29 9.04
C TRP A 73 -4.98 -5.33 10.12
N MET A 74 -3.80 -5.94 10.05
CA MET A 74 -3.32 -6.91 11.04
C MET A 74 -3.30 -6.33 12.46
N SER A 75 -2.83 -5.08 12.59
CA SER A 75 -2.82 -4.37 13.88
C SER A 75 -4.24 -4.05 14.38
N ALA A 76 -5.15 -3.71 13.46
CA ALA A 76 -6.55 -3.43 13.77
C ALA A 76 -7.28 -4.69 14.27
N VAL A 77 -7.06 -5.85 13.63
CA VAL A 77 -7.62 -7.13 14.05
C VAL A 77 -7.12 -7.55 15.43
N LYS A 78 -5.82 -7.41 15.71
CA LYS A 78 -5.24 -7.70 17.04
C LYS A 78 -5.83 -6.84 18.16
N THR A 79 -6.21 -5.60 17.85
CA THR A 79 -6.73 -4.63 18.82
C THR A 79 -8.25 -4.54 18.87
N GLY A 80 -8.96 -5.25 17.98
CA GLY A 80 -10.42 -5.17 17.86
C GLY A 80 -10.96 -3.86 17.28
N ALA A 81 -10.10 -2.99 16.76
CA ALA A 81 -10.48 -1.70 16.19
C ALA A 81 -10.81 -1.81 14.68
N ASP A 82 -11.72 -0.99 14.16
CA ASP A 82 -11.89 -0.77 12.71
C ASP A 82 -11.07 0.47 12.30
N LYS A 83 -10.06 0.30 11.44
CA LYS A 83 -9.15 1.40 11.04
C LYS A 83 -8.86 1.39 9.54
N SER A 84 -9.04 2.55 8.91
CA SER A 84 -8.51 2.85 7.58
C SER A 84 -7.10 3.44 7.66
N PHE A 85 -6.18 3.00 6.79
CA PHE A 85 -4.81 3.50 6.74
C PHE A 85 -4.66 4.67 5.74
N THR A 86 -3.76 5.60 6.03
CA THR A 86 -3.45 6.72 5.14
C THR A 86 -1.94 6.81 4.93
N ALA A 87 -1.48 6.61 3.70
CA ALA A 87 -0.10 6.86 3.30
C ALA A 87 0.07 8.34 2.91
N ASP A 88 1.12 8.96 3.44
CA ASP A 88 1.56 10.28 3.00
C ASP A 88 2.77 10.19 2.09
N ARG A 89 2.91 11.17 1.19
CA ARG A 89 4.12 11.32 0.37
C ARG A 89 5.18 12.00 1.24
N PRO A 90 6.43 11.52 1.35
CA PRO A 90 7.48 12.29 2.00
C PRO A 90 7.67 13.61 1.23
N THR A 91 7.50 14.74 1.92
CA THR A 91 7.56 16.11 1.39
C THR A 91 8.97 16.68 1.30
N ASN A 92 9.97 15.89 0.89
CA ASN A 92 11.32 16.42 0.64
C ASN A 92 11.66 16.31 -0.84
N LEU A 93 11.19 17.28 -1.63
CA LEU A 93 11.81 17.65 -2.90
C LEU A 93 12.67 18.88 -2.62
N GLU A 94 13.82 18.67 -1.99
CA GLU A 94 14.87 19.70 -2.03
C GLU A 94 15.40 19.76 -3.45
N LYS A 95 15.41 20.98 -3.97
CA LYS A 95 15.98 21.36 -5.25
C LYS A 95 17.49 21.13 -5.19
N GLY A 96 17.95 19.96 -5.61
CA GLY A 96 19.34 19.72 -5.99
C GLY A 96 19.52 20.07 -7.45
N THR A 97 20.00 21.28 -7.74
CA THR A 97 20.53 21.67 -9.04
C THR A 97 21.60 20.65 -9.47
N GLN A 98 21.38 19.92 -10.56
CA GLN A 98 22.48 19.36 -11.32
C GLN A 98 22.54 20.10 -12.65
N HIS A 99 23.47 21.04 -12.70
CA HIS A 99 23.92 21.74 -13.90
C HIS A 99 24.95 20.84 -14.59
N GLU A 100 24.75 20.67 -15.90
CA GLU A 100 25.71 20.33 -16.97
C GLU A 100 26.33 18.91 -17.10
N SER A 101 25.81 18.20 -18.11
CA SER A 101 26.47 17.53 -19.27
C SER A 101 27.97 17.82 -19.53
N PRO A 102 28.70 16.95 -20.26
CA PRO A 102 28.28 16.13 -21.42
C PRO A 102 28.32 14.61 -21.26
#